data_AF-A0A3M1L4W1-F1
#
_entry.id   AF-A0A3M1L4W1-F1
#
_cell.length_a   1.000
_cell.length_b   1.000
_cell.length_c   1.000
_cell.angle_alpha   90.00
_cell.angle_beta   90.00
_cell.angle_gamma   90.00
#
_symmetry.space_group_name_H-M   'P 1'
#
loop_
_entity.id
_entity.type
_entity.pdbx_description
1 polymer ?
#
loop_
_entity_poly.entity_id
_entity_poly.type
_entity_poly.pdbx_seq_one_letter_code
_entity_poly.pdbx_strand_id
1 'polypeptide(L)'
;MGKKLNLAIILVIGSMIVLFQTNFKTILKWSRPQMTRRNYRTKPLVMKGGDPYIRALMRTITASESNVSRPYHVLYGGKYVHDLSKHPNKCIPIVVGPNTGNCTTAAGRYQFLNYTWYEKAKLYHPKMSGFMWWKNYSFEPQYQDAVVHAWLTDSQAWGTDIALLLRQGKIDKVFRLLSGTWTSLGYGIENNSMTPYLRSIYRQMLREELGSVDV
;
A
#
# COMPACT_ATOMS: atom_id res chain seq x y z
N MET A 1 59.09 -76.96 -0.49
CA MET A 1 59.02 -77.81 0.72
C MET A 1 58.05 -77.13 1.70
N GLY A 2 56.98 -77.82 2.14
CA GLY A 2 56.00 -77.30 3.11
C GLY A 2 54.75 -76.66 2.46
N LYS A 3 53.73 -77.45 2.10
CA LYS A 3 52.49 -77.76 2.87
C LYS A 3 51.43 -76.65 2.72
N LYS A 4 50.35 -76.91 1.95
CA LYS A 4 49.01 -77.40 2.37
C LYS A 4 48.15 -76.27 2.97
N LEU A 5 46.82 -76.21 2.87
CA LEU A 5 45.76 -76.78 2.05
C LEU A 5 44.48 -76.22 2.72
N ASN A 6 43.57 -75.65 1.93
CA ASN A 6 42.11 -75.49 2.10
C ASN A 6 41.48 -75.18 3.48
N LEU A 7 40.63 -74.14 3.48
CA LEU A 7 39.24 -74.18 3.98
C LEU A 7 38.43 -73.09 3.23
N ALA A 8 37.57 -73.48 2.28
CA ALA A 8 36.11 -73.53 2.40
C ALA A 8 35.45 -72.12 2.57
N ILE A 9 34.84 -71.51 1.54
CA ILE A 9 33.52 -71.79 0.92
C ILE A 9 32.44 -70.78 1.39
N ILE A 10 31.95 -69.97 0.42
CA ILE A 10 30.54 -69.51 0.19
C ILE A 10 30.02 -68.37 1.10
N LEU A 11 29.33 -67.28 0.71
CA LEU A 11 28.51 -66.79 -0.44
C LEU A 11 28.47 -65.23 -0.25
N VAL A 12 28.32 -64.28 -1.18
CA VAL A 12 27.23 -63.99 -2.12
C VAL A 12 27.73 -62.90 -3.07
N ILE A 13 27.34 -63.00 -4.33
CA ILE A 13 27.56 -62.05 -5.43
C ILE A 13 26.93 -60.68 -5.11
N GLY A 14 27.68 -59.60 -5.26
CA GLY A 14 27.17 -58.24 -5.02
C GLY A 14 28.10 -57.14 -5.52
N SER A 15 28.14 -56.98 -6.84
CA SER A 15 28.43 -55.75 -7.61
C SER A 15 29.05 -54.54 -6.88
N MET A 16 30.28 -54.20 -7.22
CA MET A 16 30.80 -52.83 -7.07
C MET A 16 31.53 -52.41 -8.35
N ILE A 17 30.76 -51.99 -9.35
CA ILE A 17 31.26 -51.07 -10.34
C ILE A 17 30.66 -49.71 -10.00
N VAL A 18 31.48 -48.92 -9.30
CA VAL A 18 31.30 -47.49 -9.14
C VAL A 18 31.52 -46.87 -10.51
N LEU A 19 30.54 -46.11 -11.00
CA LEU A 19 30.70 -44.76 -11.59
C LEU A 19 29.38 -44.27 -12.21
N PHE A 20 29.07 -43.00 -11.92
CA PHE A 20 28.18 -42.09 -12.64
C PHE A 20 26.65 -42.31 -12.58
N GLN A 21 25.96 -41.62 -11.66
CA GLN A 21 25.16 -40.40 -11.94
C GLN A 21 24.10 -40.12 -10.84
N THR A 22 23.96 -38.81 -10.55
CA THR A 22 22.84 -38.08 -9.92
C THR A 22 22.37 -38.46 -8.50
N ASN A 23 22.74 -37.63 -7.51
CA ASN A 23 21.86 -37.20 -6.40
C ASN A 23 22.50 -36.06 -5.59
N PHE A 24 22.23 -34.80 -5.98
CA PHE A 24 22.43 -33.66 -5.05
C PHE A 24 21.12 -33.44 -4.28
N LYS A 25 20.76 -34.41 -3.44
CA LYS A 25 19.81 -34.20 -2.34
C LYS A 25 20.60 -33.94 -1.07
N THR A 26 21.22 -32.77 -1.00
CA THR A 26 21.65 -32.21 0.28
C THR A 26 20.74 -31.06 0.60
N ILE A 27 19.81 -31.37 1.50
CA ILE A 27 18.83 -30.49 2.11
C ILE A 27 19.59 -29.33 2.77
N LEU A 28 19.73 -28.20 2.07
CA LEU A 28 19.79 -26.93 2.76
C LEU A 28 18.39 -26.73 3.35
N LYS A 29 18.27 -26.97 4.65
CA LYS A 29 17.24 -26.34 5.48
C LYS A 29 17.44 -24.83 5.32
N TRP A 30 16.82 -24.26 4.29
CA TRP A 30 16.66 -22.83 4.16
C TRP A 30 15.70 -22.43 5.28
N SER A 31 16.28 -22.07 6.43
CA SER A 31 15.58 -21.38 7.48
C SER A 31 14.89 -20.20 6.82
N ARG A 32 13.56 -20.29 6.69
CA ARG A 32 12.74 -19.15 6.25
C ARG A 32 13.17 -17.97 7.12
N PRO A 33 13.70 -16.89 6.55
CA PRO A 33 14.05 -15.74 7.36
C PRO A 33 12.78 -15.34 8.12
N GLN A 34 12.85 -15.32 9.45
CA GLN A 34 11.74 -14.79 10.23
C GLN A 34 11.50 -13.38 9.72
N MET A 35 10.31 -13.19 9.15
CA MET A 35 9.85 -11.96 8.56
C MET A 35 9.85 -10.90 9.67
N THR A 36 10.93 -10.12 9.77
CA THR A 36 11.01 -9.01 10.72
C THR A 36 9.81 -8.12 10.46
N ARG A 37 8.92 -8.01 11.45
CA ARG A 37 7.64 -7.30 11.39
C ARG A 37 7.92 -5.81 11.19
N ARG A 38 8.13 -5.37 9.95
CA ARG A 38 8.23 -3.94 9.61
C ARG A 38 6.89 -3.31 9.98
N ASN A 39 6.91 -2.43 10.99
CA ASN A 39 5.74 -1.68 11.42
C ASN A 39 5.48 -0.55 10.42
N TYR A 40 4.73 -0.84 9.35
CA TYR A 40 4.30 0.16 8.36
C TYR A 40 3.11 0.99 8.88
N ARG A 41 3.25 1.54 10.08
CA ARG A 41 2.19 2.30 10.74
C ARG A 41 2.04 3.67 10.09
N THR A 42 0.87 3.96 9.54
CA THR A 42 0.49 5.32 9.16
C THR A 42 -0.24 6.01 10.32
N LYS A 43 -0.18 7.34 10.36
CA LYS A 43 -0.91 8.14 11.35
C LYS A 43 -2.42 7.80 11.30
N PRO A 44 -3.15 7.82 12.43
CA PRO A 44 -4.60 7.63 12.41
C PRO A 44 -5.32 8.67 11.53
N LEU A 45 -6.52 8.34 11.06
CA LEU A 45 -7.42 9.30 10.42
C LEU A 45 -7.96 10.28 11.47
N VAL A 46 -8.19 11.53 11.08
CA VAL A 46 -8.88 12.54 11.90
C VAL A 46 -10.38 12.24 11.92
N MET A 47 -10.96 11.85 10.79
CA MET A 47 -12.38 11.48 10.74
C MET A 47 -12.69 10.30 11.69
N LYS A 48 -13.86 10.38 12.33
CA LYS A 48 -14.41 9.31 13.18
C LYS A 48 -15.54 8.60 12.44
N GLY A 49 -15.75 7.32 12.76
CA GLY A 49 -16.73 6.48 12.05
C GLY A 49 -16.37 6.24 10.59
N GLY A 50 -17.34 5.77 9.80
CA GLY A 50 -17.15 5.33 8.42
C GLY A 50 -16.78 3.85 8.30
N ASP A 51 -16.93 3.30 7.09
CA ASP A 51 -16.63 1.89 6.81
C ASP A 51 -15.15 1.54 7.13
N PRO A 52 -14.85 0.58 8.02
CA PRO A 52 -13.48 0.23 8.40
C PRO A 52 -12.63 -0.29 7.23
N TYR A 53 -13.23 -0.93 6.21
CA TYR A 53 -12.50 -1.39 5.03
C TYR A 53 -12.03 -0.20 4.19
N ILE A 54 -12.87 0.82 4.03
CA ILE A 54 -12.51 2.06 3.32
C ILE A 54 -11.49 2.86 4.14
N ARG A 55 -11.65 2.96 5.45
CA ARG A 55 -10.68 3.65 6.33
C ARG A 55 -9.30 2.99 6.28
N ALA A 56 -9.24 1.66 6.28
CA ALA A 56 -8.00 0.92 6.10
C ALA A 56 -7.36 1.18 4.73
N LEU A 57 -8.17 1.29 3.67
CA LEU A 57 -7.72 1.65 2.34
C LEU A 57 -7.16 3.08 2.32
N MET A 58 -7.84 4.06 2.92
CA MET A 58 -7.35 5.44 3.04
C MET A 58 -5.99 5.53 3.75
N ARG A 59 -5.82 4.75 4.82
CA ARG A 59 -4.53 4.62 5.53
C ARG A 59 -3.46 3.93 4.69
N THR A 60 -3.84 3.05 3.79
CA THR A 60 -2.93 2.41 2.82
C THR A 60 -2.50 3.38 1.74
N ILE A 61 -3.42 4.19 1.19
CA ILE A 61 -3.10 5.29 0.27
C ILE A 61 -2.13 6.27 0.93
N THR A 62 -2.34 6.60 2.20
CA THR A 62 -1.39 7.45 2.95
C THR A 62 0.01 6.84 3.00
N ALA A 63 0.10 5.52 3.12
CA ALA A 63 1.38 4.83 3.23
C ALA A 63 2.22 5.01 1.95
N SER A 64 1.58 5.08 0.78
CA SER A 64 2.26 5.31 -0.49
C SER A 64 2.40 6.79 -0.83
N GLU A 65 1.42 7.63 -0.52
CA GLU A 65 1.39 9.03 -0.93
C GLU A 65 2.13 9.97 0.04
N SER A 66 2.02 9.74 1.35
CA SER A 66 2.42 10.73 2.36
C SER A 66 2.75 10.11 3.73
N ASN A 67 3.58 9.06 3.75
CA ASN A 67 3.97 8.39 5.00
C ASN A 67 4.99 9.21 5.82
N VAL A 68 4.57 10.36 6.31
CA VAL A 68 5.35 11.36 7.05
C VAL A 68 4.69 11.70 8.39
N SER A 69 5.35 12.53 9.20
CA SER A 69 4.87 12.88 10.54
C SER A 69 3.59 13.72 10.54
N ARG A 70 3.41 14.62 9.56
CA ARG A 70 2.27 15.53 9.40
C ARG A 70 1.62 15.37 8.02
N PRO A 71 0.99 14.22 7.72
CA PRO A 71 0.54 13.89 6.36
C PRO A 71 -0.44 14.90 5.78
N TYR A 72 -1.35 15.46 6.59
CA TYR A 72 -2.34 16.45 6.13
C TYR A 72 -1.76 17.80 5.69
N HIS A 73 -0.53 18.11 6.08
CA HIS A 73 0.10 19.41 5.83
C HIS A 73 1.18 19.34 4.75
N VAL A 74 1.51 18.14 4.26
CA VAL A 74 2.69 17.95 3.40
C VAL A 74 2.36 18.31 1.95
N LEU A 75 3.27 19.04 1.30
CA LEU A 75 3.29 19.27 -0.13
C LEU A 75 4.14 18.19 -0.79
N TYR A 76 3.98 18.03 -2.10
CA TYR A 76 4.96 17.30 -2.90
C TYR A 76 6.40 17.73 -2.56
N GLY A 77 7.30 16.75 -2.47
CA GLY A 77 8.70 16.98 -2.07
C GLY A 77 8.93 17.18 -0.57
N GLY A 78 7.90 17.07 0.28
CA GLY A 78 8.05 16.96 1.74
C GLY A 78 8.01 18.27 2.53
N LYS A 79 7.81 19.43 1.88
CA LYS A 79 7.58 20.71 2.56
C LYS A 79 6.22 20.73 3.25
N TYR A 80 6.01 21.59 4.25
CA TYR A 80 4.74 21.70 4.98
C TYR A 80 4.07 23.06 4.78
N VAL A 81 2.74 23.08 4.87
CA VAL A 81 1.91 24.30 4.94
C VAL A 81 1.12 24.37 6.24
N HIS A 82 0.86 25.59 6.72
CA HIS A 82 0.10 25.82 7.95
C HIS A 82 -1.36 26.14 7.67
N ASP A 83 -1.62 27.06 6.73
CA ASP A 83 -2.98 27.40 6.31
C ASP A 83 -3.58 26.27 5.48
N LEU A 84 -4.63 25.66 6.02
CA LEU A 84 -5.45 24.63 5.37
C LEU A 84 -6.90 25.10 5.20
N SER A 85 -7.18 26.41 5.32
CA SER A 85 -8.51 26.97 5.04
C SER A 85 -8.96 26.74 3.59
N LYS A 86 -8.02 26.39 2.71
CA LYS A 86 -8.21 25.96 1.32
C LYS A 86 -7.02 25.12 0.86
N HIS A 87 -7.16 24.48 -0.30
CA HIS A 87 -6.03 23.79 -0.92
C HIS A 87 -4.88 24.78 -1.22
N PRO A 88 -3.62 24.44 -0.88
CA PRO A 88 -2.52 25.41 -0.92
C PRO A 88 -2.13 25.87 -2.33
N ASN A 89 -2.47 25.08 -3.36
CA ASN A 89 -2.23 25.38 -4.78
C ASN A 89 -0.81 25.88 -5.10
N LYS A 90 0.21 25.31 -4.45
CA LYS A 90 1.60 25.66 -4.70
C LYS A 90 2.15 24.77 -5.81
N CYS A 91 2.60 25.38 -6.90
CA CYS A 91 3.30 24.70 -7.99
C CYS A 91 4.71 24.32 -7.50
N ILE A 92 4.92 23.05 -7.16
CA ILE A 92 6.20 22.50 -6.71
C ILE A 92 6.85 21.75 -7.86
N PRO A 93 8.12 22.05 -8.21
CA PRO A 93 8.83 21.33 -9.27
C PRO A 93 8.92 19.82 -8.99
N ILE A 94 8.65 19.02 -10.00
CA ILE A 94 8.83 17.58 -10.01
C ILE A 94 10.30 17.30 -10.29
N VAL A 95 10.96 16.63 -9.35
CA VAL A 95 12.41 16.39 -9.37
C VAL A 95 12.77 14.92 -9.64
N VAL A 96 11.78 14.03 -9.64
CA VAL A 96 11.94 12.59 -9.89
C VAL A 96 10.74 12.09 -10.69
N GLY A 97 10.99 11.16 -11.62
CA GLY A 97 9.94 10.47 -12.39
C GLY A 97 9.76 11.00 -13.82
N PRO A 98 8.81 10.45 -14.58
CA PRO A 98 8.63 10.77 -16.00
C PRO A 98 8.21 12.23 -16.26
N ASN A 99 7.70 12.92 -15.23
CA ASN A 99 7.26 14.31 -15.30
C ASN A 99 8.31 15.31 -14.77
N THR A 100 9.57 14.90 -14.62
CA THR A 100 10.66 15.78 -14.15
C THR A 100 10.74 17.05 -15.01
N GLY A 101 10.82 18.21 -14.37
CA GLY A 101 10.82 19.52 -15.04
C GLY A 101 9.44 20.20 -15.12
N ASN A 102 8.35 19.45 -14.97
CA ASN A 102 7.02 20.02 -14.73
C ASN A 102 6.83 20.40 -13.25
N CYS A 103 5.69 21.01 -12.92
CA CYS A 103 5.30 21.19 -11.52
C CYS A 103 3.98 20.49 -11.19
N THR A 104 3.82 20.16 -9.92
CA THR A 104 2.61 19.58 -9.35
C THR A 104 2.08 20.45 -8.22
N THR A 105 0.76 20.40 -8.00
CA THR A 105 0.10 21.03 -6.86
C THR A 105 -0.24 20.03 -5.76
N ALA A 106 0.24 18.78 -5.88
CA ALA A 106 -0.02 17.71 -4.94
C ALA A 106 0.24 18.11 -3.48
N ALA A 107 -0.79 17.98 -2.65
CA ALA A 107 -0.74 18.34 -1.25
C ALA A 107 -1.65 17.47 -0.36
N GLY A 108 -1.36 17.51 0.93
CA GLY A 108 -2.11 16.82 1.97
C GLY A 108 -1.89 15.32 1.98
N ARG A 109 -2.70 14.66 2.80
CA ARG A 109 -2.55 13.24 3.13
C ARG A 109 -2.70 12.32 1.92
N TYR A 110 -3.49 12.76 0.96
CA TYR A 110 -3.83 11.98 -0.23
C TYR A 110 -3.23 12.57 -1.51
N GLN A 111 -2.30 13.53 -1.36
CA GLN A 111 -1.59 14.21 -2.45
C GLN A 111 -2.54 14.75 -3.54
N PHE A 112 -3.66 15.35 -3.13
CA PHE A 112 -4.62 15.95 -4.06
C PHE A 112 -3.95 17.03 -4.91
N LEU A 113 -4.26 17.03 -6.21
CA LEU A 113 -4.05 18.20 -7.05
C LEU A 113 -5.11 19.25 -6.75
N ASN A 114 -4.78 20.52 -6.99
CA ASN A 114 -5.71 21.63 -6.75
C ASN A 114 -7.06 21.42 -7.46
N TYR A 115 -7.01 21.15 -8.76
CA TYR A 115 -8.22 20.93 -9.56
C TYR A 115 -9.06 19.75 -9.03
N THR A 116 -8.42 18.60 -8.76
CA THR A 116 -9.09 17.41 -8.23
C THR A 116 -9.71 17.69 -6.86
N TRP A 117 -9.04 18.43 -5.97
CA TRP A 117 -9.62 18.81 -4.69
C TRP A 117 -10.93 19.56 -4.88
N TYR A 118 -10.96 20.63 -5.69
CA TYR A 118 -12.18 21.41 -5.88
C TYR A 118 -13.30 20.62 -6.59
N GLU A 119 -12.94 19.76 -7.55
CA GLU A 119 -13.90 18.88 -8.22
C GLU A 119 -14.58 17.93 -7.22
N LYS A 120 -13.80 17.26 -6.36
CA LYS A 120 -14.33 16.28 -5.41
C LYS A 120 -14.96 16.93 -4.19
N ALA A 121 -14.38 18.01 -3.68
CA ALA A 121 -14.98 18.77 -2.59
C ALA A 121 -16.35 19.36 -2.97
N LYS A 122 -16.56 19.72 -4.25
CA LYS A 122 -17.88 20.15 -4.72
C LYS A 122 -18.97 19.11 -4.52
N LEU A 123 -18.61 17.83 -4.65
CA LEU A 123 -19.54 16.71 -4.54
C LEU A 123 -19.64 16.18 -3.10
N TYR A 124 -18.52 16.12 -2.38
CA TYR A 124 -18.41 15.32 -1.16
C TYR A 124 -18.04 16.10 0.11
N HIS A 125 -17.82 17.42 0.03
CA HIS A 125 -17.45 18.19 1.22
C HIS A 125 -18.65 18.36 2.18
N PRO A 126 -18.57 17.93 3.45
CA PRO A 126 -19.72 17.83 4.35
C PRO A 126 -20.25 19.17 4.84
N LYS A 127 -19.40 20.21 4.88
CA LYS A 127 -19.84 21.59 5.12
C LYS A 127 -19.96 22.32 3.80
N MET A 128 -21.15 22.37 3.21
CA MET A 128 -21.48 23.36 2.19
C MET A 128 -21.88 24.68 2.86
N SER A 129 -21.05 25.24 3.75
CA SER A 129 -21.35 26.52 4.40
C SER A 129 -20.79 27.67 3.56
N GLY A 130 -21.68 28.46 2.95
CA GLY A 130 -21.36 29.71 2.27
C GLY A 130 -22.58 30.28 1.55
N PHE A 131 -23.09 31.42 2.04
CA PHE A 131 -24.09 32.23 1.34
C PHE A 131 -23.43 32.81 0.08
N MET A 132 -23.98 32.52 -1.10
CA MET A 132 -23.64 33.12 -2.41
C MET A 132 -22.16 33.13 -2.83
N TRP A 133 -21.84 32.28 -3.82
CA TRP A 133 -20.75 32.40 -4.80
C TRP A 133 -19.28 32.25 -4.35
N TRP A 134 -18.95 32.28 -3.05
CA TRP A 134 -17.58 32.01 -2.58
C TRP A 134 -17.48 30.64 -1.87
N LYS A 135 -17.58 29.54 -2.64
CA LYS A 135 -17.40 28.20 -2.07
C LYS A 135 -15.91 27.96 -1.77
N ASN A 136 -15.50 28.32 -0.55
CA ASN A 136 -14.18 27.95 -0.05
C ASN A 136 -14.28 26.58 0.64
N TYR A 137 -13.79 25.53 -0.03
CA TYR A 137 -13.75 24.18 0.54
C TYR A 137 -12.51 24.02 1.41
N SER A 138 -12.72 24.00 2.73
CA SER A 138 -11.65 23.84 3.71
C SER A 138 -10.86 22.57 3.46
N PHE A 139 -9.53 22.69 3.39
CA PHE A 139 -8.60 21.58 3.19
C PHE A 139 -8.05 21.06 4.52
N GLU A 140 -8.72 21.36 5.64
CA GLU A 140 -8.34 20.86 6.96
C GLU A 140 -8.42 19.33 7.04
N PRO A 141 -7.68 18.71 7.99
CA PRO A 141 -7.57 17.25 8.09
C PRO A 141 -8.91 16.49 8.06
N GLN A 142 -9.93 16.97 8.79
CA GLN A 142 -11.24 16.32 8.81
C GLN A 142 -11.91 16.29 7.42
N TYR A 143 -11.67 17.30 6.59
CA TYR A 143 -12.32 17.42 5.28
C TYR A 143 -11.56 16.68 4.19
N GLN A 144 -10.22 16.62 4.28
CA GLN A 144 -9.45 15.71 3.43
C GLN A 144 -9.92 14.27 3.62
N ASP A 145 -10.07 13.82 4.87
CA ASP A 145 -10.58 12.49 5.17
C ASP A 145 -12.03 12.31 4.69
N ALA A 146 -12.93 13.23 5.03
CA ALA A 146 -14.35 13.10 4.71
C ALA A 146 -14.60 13.06 3.19
N VAL A 147 -13.92 13.92 2.42
CA VAL A 147 -14.04 13.94 0.95
C VAL A 147 -13.53 12.64 0.35
N VAL A 148 -12.38 12.13 0.79
CA VAL A 148 -11.84 10.86 0.27
C VAL A 148 -12.71 9.67 0.67
N HIS A 149 -13.19 9.63 1.92
CA HIS A 149 -14.05 8.55 2.38
C HIS A 149 -15.34 8.48 1.58
N ALA A 150 -16.03 9.62 1.43
CA ALA A 150 -17.26 9.71 0.66
C ALA A 150 -17.02 9.39 -0.82
N TRP A 151 -15.93 9.90 -1.42
CA TRP A 151 -15.59 9.59 -2.81
C TRP A 151 -15.29 8.09 -3.00
N LEU A 152 -14.53 7.45 -2.12
CA LEU A 152 -14.24 6.00 -2.19
C LEU A 152 -15.48 5.12 -1.93
N THR A 153 -16.50 5.66 -1.26
CA THR A 153 -17.75 4.95 -0.98
C THR A 153 -18.79 5.13 -2.10
N ASP A 154 -18.59 6.10 -3.00
CA ASP A 154 -19.50 6.35 -4.12
C ASP A 154 -19.33 5.31 -5.23
N SER A 155 -20.22 4.31 -5.25
CA SER A 155 -20.19 3.26 -6.27
C SER A 155 -20.47 3.75 -7.69
N GLN A 156 -21.14 4.89 -7.87
CA GLN A 156 -21.38 5.47 -9.19
C GLN A 156 -20.08 6.08 -9.73
N ALA A 157 -19.32 6.77 -8.89
CA ALA A 157 -18.03 7.34 -9.27
C ALA A 157 -17.01 6.26 -9.69
N TRP A 158 -17.07 5.07 -9.08
CA TRP A 158 -16.12 3.98 -9.34
C TRP A 158 -16.67 2.86 -10.23
N GLY A 159 -17.94 2.93 -10.63
CA GLY A 159 -18.64 1.86 -11.36
C GLY A 159 -18.75 0.54 -10.59
N THR A 160 -18.45 0.54 -9.28
CA THR A 160 -18.45 -0.63 -8.41
C THR A 160 -18.42 -0.23 -6.93
N ASP A 161 -18.90 -1.09 -6.04
CA ASP A 161 -18.77 -0.90 -4.60
C ASP A 161 -17.38 -1.38 -4.14
N ILE A 162 -16.49 -0.42 -3.85
CA ILE A 162 -15.14 -0.68 -3.37
C ILE A 162 -15.18 -1.42 -2.03
N ALA A 163 -16.07 -1.04 -1.12
CA ALA A 163 -16.14 -1.61 0.22
C ALA A 163 -16.55 -3.08 0.17
N LEU A 164 -17.44 -3.45 -0.76
CA LEU A 164 -17.79 -4.85 -1.04
C LEU A 164 -16.60 -5.63 -1.61
N LEU A 165 -15.86 -5.07 -2.57
CA LEU A 165 -14.66 -5.72 -3.13
C LEU A 165 -13.60 -5.99 -2.05
N LEU A 166 -13.39 -5.03 -1.16
CA LEU A 166 -12.46 -5.16 -0.04
C LEU A 166 -12.88 -6.26 0.95
N ARG A 167 -14.17 -6.33 1.31
CA ARG A 167 -14.72 -7.43 2.13
C ARG A 167 -14.55 -8.80 1.48
N GLN A 168 -14.64 -8.87 0.17
CA GLN A 168 -14.39 -10.09 -0.61
C GLN A 168 -12.89 -10.42 -0.77
N GLY A 169 -11.99 -9.65 -0.17
CA GLY A 169 -10.55 -9.85 -0.27
C GLY A 169 -9.95 -9.48 -1.62
N LYS A 170 -10.70 -8.82 -2.51
CA LYS A 170 -10.28 -8.42 -3.87
C LYS A 170 -9.40 -7.16 -3.86
N ILE A 171 -8.41 -7.13 -2.97
CA ILE A 171 -7.53 -5.97 -2.70
C ILE A 171 -6.80 -5.52 -3.97
N ASP A 172 -6.23 -6.45 -4.75
CA ASP A 172 -5.47 -6.08 -5.95
C ASP A 172 -6.37 -5.49 -7.05
N LYS A 173 -7.64 -5.92 -7.12
CA LYS A 173 -8.63 -5.34 -8.03
C LYS A 173 -8.90 -3.89 -7.64
N VAL A 174 -9.03 -3.62 -6.34
CA VAL A 174 -9.20 -2.27 -5.82
C VAL A 174 -7.98 -1.41 -6.10
N PHE A 175 -6.76 -1.88 -5.83
CA PHE A 175 -5.55 -1.10 -6.14
C PHE A 175 -5.42 -0.78 -7.64
N ARG A 176 -5.73 -1.74 -8.52
CA ARG A 176 -5.74 -1.51 -9.97
C ARG A 176 -6.82 -0.52 -10.41
N LEU A 177 -8.00 -0.56 -9.79
CA LEU A 177 -9.07 0.41 -10.06
C LEU A 177 -8.65 1.83 -9.68
N LEU A 178 -7.91 1.97 -8.58
CA LEU A 178 -7.51 3.26 -8.02
C LEU A 178 -6.20 3.82 -8.60
N SER A 179 -5.43 3.02 -9.34
CA SER A 179 -4.07 3.40 -9.79
C SER A 179 -4.05 4.57 -10.78
N GLY A 180 -5.17 4.85 -11.46
CA GLY A 180 -5.31 6.05 -12.30
C GLY A 180 -5.46 7.35 -11.50
N THR A 181 -5.89 7.27 -10.23
CA THR A 181 -6.01 8.41 -9.32
C THR A 181 -4.79 8.53 -8.40
N TRP A 182 -4.34 7.39 -7.84
CA TRP A 182 -3.17 7.30 -6.98
C TRP A 182 -2.16 6.37 -7.63
N THR A 183 -1.28 6.94 -8.47
CA THR A 183 -0.28 6.18 -9.24
C THR A 183 0.66 5.37 -8.34
N SER A 184 0.83 5.80 -7.09
CA SER A 184 1.67 5.16 -6.06
C SER A 184 1.10 3.84 -5.50
N LEU A 185 -0.18 3.53 -5.74
CA LEU A 185 -0.81 2.27 -5.32
C LEU A 185 -0.33 1.04 -6.12
N GLY A 186 0.64 1.23 -7.00
CA GLY A 186 1.08 0.21 -7.94
C GLY A 186 0.13 0.08 -9.13
N TYR A 187 0.56 -0.62 -10.17
CA TYR A 187 -0.20 -0.79 -11.42
C TYR A 187 -0.48 0.53 -12.18
N GLY A 188 0.11 1.65 -11.74
CA GLY A 188 0.26 2.89 -12.48
C GLY A 188 1.71 3.09 -12.92
N ILE A 189 2.06 4.31 -13.34
CA ILE A 189 3.41 4.63 -13.86
C ILE A 189 4.45 4.93 -12.77
N GLU A 190 4.05 5.08 -11.50
CA GLU A 190 4.91 5.58 -10.41
C GLU A 190 4.87 4.64 -9.19
N ASN A 191 5.45 3.44 -9.30
CA ASN A 191 5.71 2.59 -8.13
C ASN A 191 6.67 3.28 -7.15
N ASN A 192 6.55 3.00 -5.85
CA ASN A 192 7.48 3.47 -4.83
C ASN A 192 7.92 2.35 -3.87
N SER A 193 8.72 2.70 -2.86
CA SER A 193 9.26 1.74 -1.87
C SER A 193 8.20 0.98 -1.08
N MET A 194 6.96 1.49 -1.05
CA MET A 194 5.82 0.92 -0.33
C MET A 194 4.98 0.00 -1.21
N THR A 195 5.03 0.13 -2.54
CA THR A 195 4.24 -0.65 -3.49
C THR A 195 4.30 -2.17 -3.25
N PRO A 196 5.47 -2.81 -3.01
CA PRO A 196 5.54 -4.25 -2.75
C PRO A 196 4.83 -4.68 -1.46
N TYR A 197 4.57 -3.74 -0.54
CA TYR A 197 4.05 -4.00 0.79
C TYR A 197 2.58 -3.59 0.95
N LEU A 198 1.94 -2.94 -0.02
CA LEU A 198 0.59 -2.35 0.11
C LEU A 198 -0.46 -3.35 0.57
N ARG A 199 -0.40 -4.61 0.12
CA ARG A 199 -1.32 -5.64 0.60
C ARG A 199 -1.14 -5.94 2.09
N SER A 200 0.12 -6.03 2.55
CA SER A 200 0.43 -6.27 3.96
C SER A 200 0.04 -5.08 4.83
N ILE A 201 0.28 -3.86 4.33
CA ILE A 201 -0.11 -2.60 4.96
C ILE A 201 -1.63 -2.56 5.11
N TYR A 202 -2.38 -2.78 4.03
CA TYR A 202 -3.83 -2.80 4.06
C TYR A 202 -4.38 -3.77 5.10
N ARG A 203 -3.88 -5.01 5.14
CA ARG A 203 -4.29 -6.01 6.12
C ARG A 203 -3.99 -5.56 7.55
N GLN A 204 -2.85 -4.92 7.78
CA GLN A 204 -2.51 -4.38 9.10
C GLN A 204 -3.47 -3.24 9.48
N MET A 205 -3.66 -2.26 8.58
CA MET A 205 -4.56 -1.13 8.84
C MET A 205 -5.99 -1.62 9.08
N LEU A 206 -6.45 -2.64 8.34
CA LEU A 206 -7.78 -3.23 8.52
C LEU A 206 -7.94 -3.86 9.90
N ARG A 207 -6.95 -4.61 10.40
CA ARG A 207 -6.99 -5.15 11.78
C ARG A 207 -7.13 -4.02 12.80
N GLU A 208 -6.35 -2.96 12.64
CA GLU A 208 -6.42 -1.79 13.51
C GLU A 208 -7.79 -1.09 13.44
N GLU A 209 -8.35 -0.87 12.24
CA GLU A 209 -9.67 -0.22 12.06
C GLU A 209 -10.84 -1.09 12.56
N LEU A 210 -10.70 -2.42 12.54
CA LEU A 210 -11.69 -3.36 13.10
C LEU A 210 -11.56 -3.49 14.63
N GLY A 211 -10.61 -2.81 15.27
CA GLY A 211 -10.34 -2.97 16.70
C GLY A 211 -9.73 -4.32 17.07
N SER A 212 -9.25 -5.07 16.08
CA SER A 212 -8.51 -6.32 16.29
C SER A 212 -7.08 -5.97 16.70
N VAL A 213 -6.86 -5.75 17.99
CA VAL A 213 -5.53 -5.62 18.56
C VAL A 213 -4.88 -7.01 18.53
N ASP A 214 -3.68 -7.13 17.95
CA ASP A 214 -2.82 -8.29 18.17
C ASP A 214 -2.48 -8.30 19.68
N VAL A 215 -3.17 -9.14 20.46
CA VAL A 215 -2.71 -9.62 21.78
C VAL A 215 -1.53 -10.55 21.58
#